data_AF-A0A2M6IT01-F1
#
_entry.id   AF-A0A2M6IT01-F1
#
_cell.length_a   1.000
_cell.length_b   1.000
_cell.length_c   1.000
_cell.angle_alpha   90.00
_cell.angle_beta   90.00
_cell.angle_gamma   90.00
#
_symmetry.space_group_name_H-M   'P 1'
#
loop_
_entity.id
_entity.type
_entity.pdbx_description
1 polymer ?
#
loop_
_entity_poly.entity_id
_entity_poly.type
_entity_poly.pdbx_seq_one_letter_code
_entity_poly.pdbx_strand_id
1 'polypeptide(L)'
;MAAYSFPSLVIGWFVGSVTIRYGKKRTALYAFLLGSCFLSLFVLFTNPVHLILLVTLASICIGFSFPALNGAYADYISETQRYEKEIQSIIDLFYNIGWMLGPMIAGILAQVFGNAQSFSILGIFCVVESVILIFHMPKKINLVVS
;
A
#
# COMPACT_ATOMS: atom_id res chain seq x y z
N MET A 1 0.95 21.74 -16.50
CA MET A 1 -0.16 21.08 -15.79
C MET A 1 -0.81 19.95 -16.61
N ALA A 2 -1.12 20.12 -17.90
CA ALA A 2 -1.74 19.05 -18.73
C ALA A 2 -0.88 17.77 -18.92
N ALA A 3 0.44 17.89 -18.87
CA ALA A 3 1.35 16.73 -19.01
C ALA A 3 1.38 15.81 -17.76
N TYR A 4 1.01 16.34 -16.58
CA TYR A 4 0.97 15.56 -15.34
C TYR A 4 -0.31 14.75 -15.18
N SER A 5 -1.41 15.18 -15.80
CA SER A 5 -2.72 14.54 -15.68
C SER A 5 -2.94 13.40 -16.68
N PHE A 6 -2.12 13.31 -17.74
CA PHE A 6 -2.23 12.27 -18.76
C PHE A 6 -1.91 10.86 -18.23
N PRO A 7 -0.81 10.64 -17.47
CA PRO A 7 -0.52 9.33 -16.89
C PRO A 7 -1.57 8.88 -15.86
N SER A 8 -2.10 9.80 -15.05
CA SER A 8 -3.12 9.49 -14.04
C SER A 8 -4.45 9.04 -14.63
N LEU A 9 -4.83 9.53 -15.82
CA LEU A 9 -6.05 9.11 -16.51
C LEU A 9 -5.94 7.68 -17.04
N VAL A 10 -4.80 7.32 -17.63
CA VAL A 10 -4.55 5.97 -18.16
C VAL A 10 -4.47 4.95 -17.02
N ILE A 11 -3.79 5.30 -15.92
CA ILE A 11 -3.69 4.45 -14.73
C ILE A 11 -5.06 4.28 -14.05
N GLY A 12 -5.85 5.36 -13.95
CA GLY A 12 -7.19 5.32 -13.37
C GLY A 12 -8.14 4.37 -14.10
N TRP A 13 -8.04 4.28 -15.44
CA TRP A 13 -8.90 3.41 -16.24
C TRP A 13 -8.56 1.92 -16.07
N PHE A 14 -7.27 1.58 -16.01
CA PHE A 14 -6.82 0.19 -15.83
C PHE A 14 -7.09 -0.30 -14.39
N VAL A 15 -6.86 0.57 -13.41
CA VAL A 15 -7.16 0.24 -12.01
C VAL A 15 -8.67 0.11 -11.82
N GLY A 16 -9.48 1.06 -12.31
CA GLY A 16 -10.94 1.06 -12.13
C GLY A 16 -11.60 -0.24 -12.58
N SER A 17 -11.21 -0.77 -13.75
CA SER A 17 -11.78 -2.02 -14.29
C SER A 17 -11.45 -3.27 -13.47
N VAL A 18 -10.22 -3.40 -12.95
CA VAL A 18 -9.83 -4.52 -12.07
C VAL A 18 -10.49 -4.41 -10.69
N THR A 19 -10.68 -3.17 -10.22
CA THR A 19 -11.19 -2.88 -8.89
C THR A 19 -12.71 -3.12 -8.78
N ILE A 20 -13.46 -2.95 -9.87
CA ILE A 20 -14.92 -3.21 -9.95
C ILE A 20 -15.24 -4.71 -9.84
N ARG A 21 -14.36 -5.62 -10.27
CA ARG A 21 -14.66 -7.06 -10.38
C ARG A 21 -14.39 -7.88 -9.10
N TYR A 22 -13.40 -7.49 -8.30
CA TYR A 22 -12.94 -8.26 -7.12
C TYR A 22 -13.18 -7.56 -5.77
N GLY A 23 -13.62 -6.30 -5.79
CA GLY A 23 -13.81 -5.47 -4.61
C GLY A 23 -12.55 -4.70 -4.23
N LYS A 24 -12.67 -3.37 -4.15
CA LYS A 24 -11.54 -2.43 -4.05
C LYS A 24 -10.57 -2.75 -2.90
N LYS A 25 -11.14 -3.03 -1.74
CA LYS A 25 -10.41 -3.38 -0.52
C LYS A 25 -9.57 -4.65 -0.64
N ARG A 26 -10.12 -5.73 -1.23
CA ARG A 26 -9.40 -7.01 -1.35
C ARG A 26 -8.29 -6.93 -2.38
N THR A 27 -8.56 -6.29 -3.53
CA THR A 27 -7.54 -6.09 -4.56
C THR A 27 -6.36 -5.30 -4.01
N ALA A 28 -6.60 -4.25 -3.22
CA ALA A 28 -5.53 -3.49 -2.56
C ALA A 28 -4.67 -4.38 -1.65
N LEU A 29 -5.30 -5.19 -0.79
CA LEU A 29 -4.58 -6.05 0.15
C LEU A 29 -3.78 -7.16 -0.53
N TYR A 30 -4.34 -7.82 -1.54
CA TYR A 30 -3.63 -8.88 -2.26
C TYR A 30 -2.47 -8.32 -3.10
N ALA A 31 -2.65 -7.15 -3.72
CA ALA A 31 -1.57 -6.49 -4.45
C ALA A 31 -0.45 -6.04 -3.50
N PHE A 32 -0.81 -5.52 -2.31
CA PHE A 32 0.14 -5.10 -1.30
C PHE A 32 0.90 -6.29 -0.69
N LEU A 33 0.20 -7.38 -0.40
CA LEU A 33 0.79 -8.64 0.06
C LEU A 33 1.78 -9.20 -0.96
N LEU A 34 1.41 -9.23 -2.25
CA LEU A 34 2.26 -9.74 -3.32
C LEU A 34 3.52 -8.87 -3.48
N GLY A 35 3.37 -7.55 -3.47
CA GLY A 35 4.51 -6.63 -3.52
C GLY A 35 5.46 -6.77 -2.33
N SER A 36 4.89 -6.95 -1.13
CA SER A 36 5.66 -7.17 0.09
C SER A 36 6.40 -8.52 0.09
N CYS A 37 5.82 -9.54 -0.52
CA CYS A 37 6.47 -10.83 -0.73
C CYS A 37 7.67 -10.71 -1.68
N PHE A 38 7.58 -9.92 -2.75
CA PHE A 38 8.75 -9.65 -3.59
C PHE A 38 9.84 -8.87 -2.86
N LEU A 39 9.45 -7.94 -1.98
CA LEU A 39 10.39 -7.18 -1.18
C LEU A 39 11.10 -8.06 -0.13
N SER A 40 10.41 -9.03 0.48
CA SER A 40 11.03 -9.94 1.46
C SER A 40 12.12 -10.83 0.84
N LEU A 41 12.01 -11.15 -0.46
CA LEU A 41 12.98 -11.97 -1.20
C LEU A 41 14.30 -11.24 -1.50
N PHE A 42 14.43 -9.94 -1.18
CA PHE A 42 15.64 -9.14 -1.47
C PHE A 42 16.94 -9.77 -0.94
N VAL A 43 16.89 -10.44 0.21
CA VAL A 43 18.09 -11.03 0.84
C VAL A 43 18.65 -12.23 0.06
N LEU A 44 17.84 -12.88 -0.77
CA LEU A 44 18.23 -14.08 -1.51
C LEU A 44 19.07 -13.77 -2.76
N PHE A 45 19.08 -12.51 -3.20
CA PHE A 45 19.75 -12.10 -4.44
C PHE A 45 20.88 -11.13 -4.15
N THR A 46 22.08 -11.49 -4.59
CA THR A 46 23.28 -10.65 -4.50
C THR A 46 23.59 -9.91 -5.80
N ASN A 47 22.95 -10.29 -6.92
CA ASN A 47 23.21 -9.71 -8.22
C ASN A 47 22.38 -8.42 -8.43
N PRO A 48 23.01 -7.27 -8.76
CA PRO A 48 22.34 -5.97 -8.79
C PRO A 48 21.21 -5.89 -9.83
N VAL A 49 21.33 -6.61 -10.95
CA VAL A 49 20.28 -6.65 -11.99
C VAL A 49 19.01 -7.30 -11.46
N HIS A 50 19.15 -8.37 -10.66
CA HIS A 50 18.02 -9.08 -10.06
C HIS A 50 17.32 -8.23 -8.99
N LEU A 51 18.09 -7.47 -8.21
CA LEU A 51 17.55 -6.55 -7.21
C LEU A 51 16.72 -5.43 -7.85
N ILE A 52 17.19 -4.85 -8.95
CA ILE A 52 16.44 -3.83 -9.70
C ILE A 52 15.13 -4.40 -10.22
N LEU A 53 15.17 -5.61 -10.80
CA LEU A 53 13.97 -6.29 -11.32
C LEU A 53 12.97 -6.58 -10.19
N LEU A 54 13.42 -7.08 -9.04
CA LEU A 54 12.57 -7.32 -7.87
C LEU A 54 11.94 -6.04 -7.34
N VAL A 55 12.72 -4.95 -7.19
CA VAL A 55 12.18 -3.67 -6.71
C VAL A 55 11.15 -3.11 -7.69
N THR A 56 11.37 -3.30 -8.99
CA THR A 56 10.43 -2.84 -10.04
C THR A 56 9.12 -3.61 -9.93
N LEU A 57 9.17 -4.95 -9.83
CA LEU A 57 7.98 -5.78 -9.65
C LEU A 57 7.23 -5.44 -8.35
N ALA A 58 7.96 -5.31 -7.24
CA ALA A 58 7.39 -4.93 -5.95
C ALA A 58 6.69 -3.56 -6.03
N SER A 59 7.33 -2.57 -6.67
CA SER A 59 6.79 -1.22 -6.83
C SER A 59 5.54 -1.20 -7.70
N ILE A 60 5.48 -2.02 -8.76
CA ILE A 60 4.28 -2.14 -9.60
C ILE A 60 3.12 -2.72 -8.77
N CYS A 61 3.34 -3.80 -8.02
CA CYS A 61 2.31 -4.42 -7.18
C CYS A 61 1.79 -3.45 -6.09
N ILE A 62 2.69 -2.79 -5.38
CA ILE A 62 2.33 -1.80 -4.35
C ILE A 62 1.63 -0.60 -5.00
N GLY A 63 2.10 -0.15 -6.17
CA GLY A 63 1.49 0.94 -6.94
C GLY A 63 0.04 0.68 -7.34
N PHE A 64 -0.35 -0.57 -7.59
CA PHE A 64 -1.75 -0.95 -7.80
C PHE A 64 -2.60 -0.90 -6.53
N SER A 65 -1.97 -1.03 -5.36
CA SER A 65 -2.67 -1.07 -4.07
C SER A 65 -3.19 0.31 -3.67
N PHE A 66 -2.41 1.36 -3.92
CA PHE A 66 -2.73 2.74 -3.57
C PHE A 66 -4.07 3.25 -4.16
N PRO A 67 -4.33 3.17 -5.48
CA PRO A 67 -5.58 3.63 -6.06
C PRO A 67 -6.79 2.75 -5.67
N ALA A 68 -6.58 1.45 -5.46
CA ALA A 68 -7.63 0.56 -4.95
C ALA A 68 -8.02 0.89 -3.49
N LEU A 69 -7.04 1.25 -2.66
CA LEU A 69 -7.25 1.68 -1.28
C LEU A 69 -7.95 3.05 -1.21
N ASN A 70 -7.49 4.03 -2.00
CA ASN A 70 -8.15 5.33 -2.11
C ASN A 70 -9.60 5.21 -2.60
N GLY A 71 -9.86 4.30 -3.55
CA GLY A 71 -11.22 4.00 -3.99
C GLY A 71 -12.10 3.43 -2.87
N ALA A 72 -11.54 2.63 -1.96
CA ALA A 72 -12.25 2.12 -0.80
C ALA A 72 -12.49 3.19 0.28
N TYR A 73 -11.52 4.11 0.48
CA TYR A 73 -11.70 5.25 1.38
C TYR A 73 -12.77 6.22 0.87
N ALA A 74 -12.82 6.49 -0.44
CA ALA A 74 -13.85 7.33 -1.04
C ALA A 74 -15.25 6.74 -0.84
N ASP A 75 -15.41 5.43 -1.02
CA ASP A 75 -16.68 4.74 -0.75
C ASP A 75 -17.07 4.89 0.73
N TYR A 76 -16.12 4.70 1.64
CA TYR A 76 -16.37 4.84 3.09
C TYR A 76 -16.79 6.26 3.47
N ILE A 77 -16.07 7.27 3.00
CA ILE A 77 -16.40 8.68 3.23
C ILE A 77 -17.79 9.02 2.68
N SER A 78 -18.14 8.48 1.50
CA SER A 78 -19.46 8.70 0.89
C SER A 78 -20.61 8.11 1.72
N GLU A 79 -20.38 6.99 2.40
CA GLU A 79 -21.34 6.38 3.34
C GLU A 79 -21.40 7.13 4.69
N THR A 80 -20.38 7.93 5.02
CA THR A 80 -20.21 8.61 6.33
C THR A 80 -20.00 10.10 6.22
N GLN A 81 -20.71 10.80 5.33
CA GLN A 81 -20.49 12.22 5.05
C GLN A 81 -20.43 13.12 6.31
N ARG A 82 -21.21 12.80 7.35
CA ARG A 82 -21.21 13.55 8.62
C ARG A 82 -19.83 13.55 9.32
N TYR A 83 -19.06 12.48 9.17
CA TYR A 83 -17.75 12.27 9.81
C TYR A 83 -16.58 12.38 8.83
N GLU A 84 -16.82 12.82 7.59
CA GLU A 84 -15.80 12.93 6.54
C GLU A 84 -14.54 13.65 7.02
N LYS A 85 -14.71 14.83 7.64
CA LYS A 85 -13.58 15.64 8.13
C LYS A 85 -12.78 14.92 9.21
N GLU A 86 -13.45 14.20 10.11
CA GLU A 86 -12.80 13.48 11.21
C GLU A 86 -12.02 12.29 10.67
N ILE A 87 -12.64 11.49 9.79
CA ILE A 87 -12.00 10.35 9.13
C ILE A 87 -10.79 10.79 8.32
N GLN A 88 -10.93 11.85 7.51
CA GLN A 88 -9.84 12.37 6.71
C GLN A 88 -8.69 12.87 7.60
N SER A 89 -9.00 13.59 8.68
CA SER A 89 -7.99 14.08 9.62
C SER A 89 -7.21 12.93 10.28
N ILE A 90 -7.88 11.84 10.63
CA ILE A 90 -7.24 10.64 11.18
C ILE A 90 -6.35 9.98 10.13
N ILE A 91 -6.84 9.81 8.90
CA ILE A 91 -6.07 9.24 7.79
C ILE A 91 -4.81 10.07 7.54
N ASP A 92 -4.95 11.40 7.45
CA ASP A 92 -3.83 12.32 7.21
C ASP A 92 -2.81 12.27 8.35
N LEU A 93 -3.25 12.15 9.60
CA LEU A 93 -2.36 11.96 10.75
C LEU A 93 -1.49 10.71 10.60
N PHE A 94 -2.10 9.55 10.29
CA PHE A 94 -1.36 8.32 10.09
C PHE A 94 -0.42 8.37 8.87
N TYR A 95 -0.84 9.02 7.78
CA TYR A 95 0.04 9.26 6.63
C TYR A 95 1.26 10.09 7.01
N ASN A 96 1.08 11.20 7.74
CA ASN A 96 2.19 12.05 8.17
C ASN A 96 3.16 11.31 9.10
N ILE A 97 2.62 10.51 10.02
CA ILE A 97 3.45 9.65 10.90
C ILE A 97 4.25 8.65 10.06
N GLY A 98 3.62 7.99 9.09
CA GLY A 98 4.30 7.03 8.21
C GLY A 98 5.38 7.69 7.36
N TRP A 99 5.11 8.86 6.79
CA TRP A 99 6.08 9.64 6.01
C TRP A 99 7.27 10.12 6.83
N MET A 100 7.06 10.42 8.10
CA MET A 100 8.12 10.86 9.00
C MET A 100 8.94 9.67 9.53
N LEU A 101 8.27 8.64 10.06
CA LEU A 101 8.93 7.50 10.69
C LEU A 101 9.50 6.50 9.68
N GLY A 102 8.89 6.35 8.50
CA GLY A 102 9.30 5.37 7.50
C GLY A 102 10.77 5.50 7.08
N PRO A 103 11.21 6.66 6.57
CA PRO A 103 12.61 6.88 6.20
C PRO A 103 13.57 6.81 7.39
N MET A 104 13.14 7.25 8.58
CA MET A 104 13.95 7.17 9.80
C MET A 104 14.25 5.71 10.17
N ILE A 105 13.22 4.87 10.24
CA ILE A 105 13.35 3.45 10.56
C ILE A 105 14.14 2.73 9.46
N ALA A 106 13.85 3.00 8.19
CA ALA A 106 14.58 2.40 7.06
C ALA A 106 16.07 2.78 7.08
N GLY A 107 16.41 4.03 7.41
CA GLY A 107 17.78 4.50 7.51
C GLY A 107 18.55 3.85 8.66
N ILE A 108 17.93 3.69 9.83
CA ILE A 108 18.53 3.00 10.98
C ILE A 108 18.78 1.51 10.63
N LEU A 109 17.79 0.84 10.04
CA LEU A 109 17.95 -0.55 9.59
C LEU A 109 19.10 -0.68 8.60
N ALA A 110 19.19 0.24 7.62
CA ALA A 110 20.24 0.23 6.60
C ALA A 110 21.64 0.38 7.20
N GLN A 111 21.80 1.17 8.28
CA GLN A 111 23.08 1.33 8.97
C GLN A 111 23.49 0.07 9.75
N VAL A 112 22.54 -0.64 10.37
CA VAL A 112 22.83 -1.80 11.24
C VAL A 112 22.98 -3.10 10.43
N PHE A 113 22.10 -3.34 9.47
CA PHE A 113 22.00 -4.61 8.73
C PHE A 113 22.44 -4.50 7.26
N GLY A 114 22.70 -3.29 6.77
CA GLY A 114 22.95 -3.04 5.35
C GLY A 114 21.68 -3.02 4.51
N ASN A 115 21.80 -2.54 3.27
CA ASN A 115 20.65 -2.21 2.42
C ASN A 115 19.77 -3.43 2.10
N ALA A 116 20.36 -4.53 1.62
CA ALA A 116 19.59 -5.69 1.16
C ALA A 116 18.80 -6.37 2.30
N GLN A 117 19.41 -6.54 3.47
CA GLN A 117 18.74 -7.13 4.63
C GLN A 117 17.63 -6.22 5.16
N SER A 118 17.84 -4.90 5.13
CA SER A 118 16.83 -3.93 5.56
C SER A 118 15.56 -3.98 4.71
N PHE A 119 15.69 -4.06 3.39
CA PHE A 119 14.55 -4.24 2.50
C PHE A 119 13.81 -5.55 2.77
N SER A 120 14.54 -6.65 3.02
CA SER A 120 13.93 -7.93 3.36
C SER A 120 13.15 -7.88 4.68
N ILE A 121 13.73 -7.28 5.73
CA ILE A 121 13.07 -7.10 7.05
C ILE A 121 11.79 -6.26 6.90
N LEU A 122 11.86 -5.14 6.18
CA LEU A 122 10.70 -4.30 5.90
C LEU A 122 9.63 -5.07 5.10
N GLY A 123 10.05 -5.84 4.10
CA GLY A 123 9.15 -6.70 3.31
C GLY A 123 8.43 -7.73 4.17
N ILE A 124 9.15 -8.42 5.06
CA ILE A 124 8.55 -9.39 6.01
C ILE A 124 7.54 -8.69 6.93
N PHE A 125 7.89 -7.52 7.45
CA PHE A 125 6.97 -6.75 8.30
C PHE A 125 5.68 -6.37 7.56
N CYS A 126 5.78 -5.89 6.32
CA CYS A 126 4.63 -5.58 5.48
C CYS A 126 3.80 -6.82 5.11
N VAL A 127 4.44 -7.98 4.91
CA VAL A 127 3.72 -9.26 4.69
C VAL A 127 2.90 -9.63 5.93
N VAL A 128 3.50 -9.56 7.12
CA VAL A 128 2.80 -9.87 8.37
C VAL A 128 1.62 -8.92 8.57
N GLU A 129 1.82 -7.62 8.37
CA GLU A 129 0.77 -6.61 8.47
C GLU A 129 -0.37 -6.86 7.46
N SER A 130 -0.03 -7.14 6.20
CA SER A 130 -0.99 -7.50 5.16
C SER A 130 -1.82 -8.74 5.53
N VAL A 131 -1.17 -9.79 6.06
CA VAL A 131 -1.85 -11.02 6.48
C VAL A 131 -2.81 -10.74 7.64
N ILE A 132 -2.35 -9.99 8.65
CA ILE A 132 -3.19 -9.60 9.79
C ILE A 132 -4.42 -8.83 9.29
N LEU A 133 -4.22 -7.86 8.39
CA LEU A 133 -5.30 -7.08 7.79
C LEU A 133 -6.29 -7.95 7.01
N ILE A 134 -5.83 -8.95 6.25
CA ILE A 134 -6.69 -9.86 5.50
C ILE A 134 -7.58 -10.69 6.45
N PHE A 135 -7.07 -11.11 7.60
CA PHE A 135 -7.83 -11.89 8.58
C PHE A 135 -8.73 -11.04 9.47
N HIS A 136 -8.27 -9.87 9.92
CA HIS A 136 -8.98 -9.04 10.89
C HIS A 136 -9.93 -8.04 10.26
N MET A 137 -9.72 -7.62 9.00
CA MET A 137 -10.59 -6.59 8.44
C MET A 137 -12.00 -7.12 8.17
N PRO A 138 -13.04 -6.53 8.81
CA PRO A 138 -14.40 -6.90 8.53
C PRO A 138 -14.74 -6.58 7.06
N LYS A 139 -15.44 -7.51 6.41
CA LYS A 139 -15.87 -7.41 4.99
C LYS A 139 -16.84 -6.24 4.76
N LYS A 140 -17.53 -5.78 5.81
CA LYS A 140 -18.38 -4.60 5.85
C LYS A 140 -18.12 -3.88 7.17
N ILE A 141 -17.78 -2.60 7.13
CA ILE A 141 -17.75 -1.78 8.35
C ILE A 141 -19.20 -1.36 8.57
N ASN A 142 -19.95 -2.14 9.34
CA ASN A 142 -21.30 -1.73 9.76
C ASN A 142 -21.11 -0.63 10.80
N LEU A 143 -21.21 0.62 10.39
CA LEU A 143 -21.32 1.71 11.33
C LEU A 143 -22.69 1.66 11.95
N VAL A 144 -22.74 1.25 13.21
CA VAL A 144 -23.92 1.43 14.04
C VAL A 144 -24.00 2.93 14.33
N VAL A 145 -24.69 3.65 13.46
CA VAL A 145 -25.04 5.05 13.67
C VAL A 145 -26.10 5.07 14.77
N SER A 146 -25.70 5.39 15.99
CA SER A 146 -26.63 5.75 17.07
C SER A 146 -26.81 7.26 17.18
#